data_AF-W0IY89-F1
#
_entry.id   AF-W0IY89-F1
#
_cell.length_a   1.000
_cell.length_b   1.000
_cell.length_c   1.000
_cell.angle_alpha   90.00
_cell.angle_beta   90.00
_cell.angle_gamma   90.00
#
_symmetry.space_group_name_H-M   'P 1'
#
loop_
_entity.id
_entity.type
_entity.pdbx_description
1 polymer ?
#
loop_
_entity_poly.entity_id
_entity_poly.type
_entity_poly.pdbx_seq_one_letter_code
_entity_poly.pdbx_strand_id
1 'polypeptide(L)'
;MTPRFHKTAGANALRAGWLATLAVCWLAFAGRGTAAVAATEGAGVPPAPQAATVRVVSQTVGTDELLLAIAAPEQVAALSHLAGDAAFSGVADEVAKAGYTLMSKNGDAESVLRFRPTLVLCADYSRVELVEQVRRSGVKVLVFGKYKTLDDSYANLRLLARELGPAAETRAEQVIADCQARVAALRQRLAGVKPVRVIAPSTYGVIPGRDTTFQDLCDYAGGENLAATLGGLRGHDEPPAEKMLTWPVDMVVLPGDTVEAALAPIVKLPPYKFMAAVRMKRVALVESWQLGCVSHLRVQGYERLARGLHPERFAGEGETAVSVARAFSANRPQRGPGILPVIPAPAWHGLPARDSEVARASRPQSGTGILPVDDTQCRLLPPCSLRLRYPRITGRMPVPLAHACR
;
A
#
# COMPACT_ATOMS: atom_id res chain seq x y z
N MET A 1 0.01 71.96 -0.75
CA MET A 1 -0.79 71.64 -1.95
C MET A 1 -1.71 70.48 -1.63
N THR A 2 -2.97 70.83 -1.43
CA THR A 2 -4.21 70.05 -1.39
C THR A 2 -4.56 69.52 -2.80
N PRO A 3 -5.56 68.61 -3.02
CA PRO A 3 -6.77 68.45 -2.22
C PRO A 3 -7.25 67.03 -1.86
N ARG A 4 -7.92 67.00 -0.70
CA ARG A 4 -9.03 66.11 -0.32
C ARG A 4 -10.29 66.52 -1.06
N PHE A 5 -11.15 65.57 -1.43
CA PHE A 5 -12.59 65.77 -1.56
C PHE A 5 -13.35 64.87 -0.57
N HIS A 6 -14.44 65.42 -0.06
CA HIS A 6 -15.24 65.00 1.10
C HIS A 6 -16.54 64.28 0.69
N LYS A 7 -17.01 63.38 1.57
CA LYS A 7 -18.40 63.10 2.08
C LYS A 7 -19.55 62.88 1.06
N THR A 8 -20.47 61.93 1.23
CA THR A 8 -21.51 61.77 2.30
C THR A 8 -22.04 60.31 2.30
N ALA A 9 -22.13 59.56 3.41
CA ALA A 9 -23.16 59.53 4.49
C ALA A 9 -24.52 58.88 4.10
N GLY A 10 -24.96 57.89 4.90
CA GLY A 10 -26.30 57.27 4.93
C GLY A 10 -26.25 55.74 5.03
N ALA A 11 -25.94 55.14 6.19
CA ALA A 11 -26.84 54.80 7.30
C ALA A 11 -27.79 53.60 7.04
N ASN A 12 -27.47 52.51 7.77
CA ASN A 12 -28.35 51.54 8.43
C ASN A 12 -29.04 50.38 7.68
N ALA A 13 -28.66 49.19 8.13
CA ALA A 13 -29.50 48.16 8.78
C ALA A 13 -29.56 46.78 8.08
N LEU A 14 -28.86 45.83 8.73
CA LEU A 14 -29.37 44.54 9.27
C LEU A 14 -30.13 43.62 8.30
N ARG A 15 -29.53 42.51 7.85
CA ARG A 15 -29.45 41.18 8.50
C ARG A 15 -30.56 40.22 8.06
N ALA A 16 -30.08 39.09 7.53
CA ALA A 16 -30.49 37.72 7.78
C ALA A 16 -31.87 37.22 7.28
N GLY A 17 -31.77 36.23 6.39
CA GLY A 17 -32.29 34.88 6.64
C GLY A 17 -33.75 34.64 6.28
N TRP A 18 -33.99 33.85 5.22
CA TRP A 18 -35.27 33.17 5.03
C TRP A 18 -35.03 31.71 4.65
N LEU A 19 -35.43 30.85 5.58
CA LEU A 19 -35.63 29.41 5.47
C LEU A 19 -37.13 29.14 5.26
N ALA A 20 -37.40 28.13 4.43
CA ALA A 20 -38.38 27.05 4.62
C ALA A 20 -39.88 27.34 4.89
N THR A 21 -40.69 26.97 3.89
CA THR A 21 -41.79 25.98 3.88
C THR A 21 -43.00 26.05 4.85
N LEU A 22 -44.13 25.55 4.31
CA LEU A 22 -45.45 25.16 4.90
C LEU A 22 -46.57 26.21 4.66
N ALA A 23 -47.83 25.89 4.38
CA ALA A 23 -48.55 24.67 4.01
C ALA A 23 -50.03 25.05 3.70
N VAL A 24 -50.71 24.17 2.96
CA VAL A 24 -52.16 23.82 3.03
C VAL A 24 -53.23 24.74 2.39
N CYS A 25 -53.90 24.13 1.40
CA CYS A 25 -55.31 24.17 0.93
C CYS A 25 -56.30 25.21 1.45
N TRP A 26 -57.21 25.67 0.57
CA TRP A 26 -58.64 25.37 0.65
C TRP A 26 -59.33 25.56 -0.73
N LEU A 27 -60.44 24.84 -0.91
CA LEU A 27 -61.20 24.57 -2.14
C LEU A 27 -61.96 25.78 -2.71
N ALA A 28 -62.22 25.79 -4.03
CA ALA A 28 -63.55 25.59 -4.62
C ALA A 28 -63.63 26.11 -6.07
N PHE A 29 -63.87 25.23 -7.04
CA PHE A 29 -64.89 25.50 -8.06
C PHE A 29 -65.39 24.20 -8.70
N ALA A 30 -66.70 24.03 -8.66
CA ALA A 30 -67.42 22.92 -9.26
C ALA A 30 -67.67 23.20 -10.76
N GLY A 31 -67.51 22.17 -11.59
CA GLY A 31 -67.90 22.21 -12.99
C GLY A 31 -68.02 20.79 -13.53
N ARG A 32 -69.26 20.30 -13.62
CA ARG A 32 -69.60 19.01 -14.24
C ARG A 32 -69.38 19.11 -15.75
N GLY A 33 -68.65 18.15 -16.30
CA GLY A 33 -68.54 17.93 -17.74
C GLY A 33 -68.08 16.51 -18.02
N THR A 34 -69.01 15.60 -18.26
CA THR A 34 -68.74 14.25 -18.75
C THR A 34 -68.34 14.33 -20.22
N ALA A 35 -67.06 14.14 -20.52
CA ALA A 35 -66.58 13.81 -21.85
C ALA A 35 -65.51 12.73 -21.71
N ALA A 36 -65.83 11.53 -22.20
CA ALA A 36 -64.86 10.47 -22.39
C ALA A 36 -63.82 10.94 -23.42
N VAL A 37 -62.56 11.02 -23.02
CA VAL A 37 -61.44 11.22 -23.94
C VAL A 37 -60.40 10.15 -23.66
N ALA A 38 -60.11 9.44 -24.75
CA ALA A 38 -59.16 8.36 -24.96
C ALA A 38 -57.98 8.29 -23.98
N ALA A 39 -57.76 7.09 -23.46
CA ALA A 39 -56.45 6.67 -22.98
C ALA A 39 -55.44 6.82 -24.12
N THR A 40 -54.66 7.89 -24.07
CA THR A 40 -53.41 7.97 -24.80
C THR A 40 -52.42 7.15 -24.00
N GLU A 41 -52.10 5.95 -24.49
CA GLU A 41 -50.88 5.25 -24.11
C GLU A 41 -49.74 6.25 -24.26
N GLY A 42 -49.22 6.69 -23.11
CA GLY A 42 -48.05 7.55 -23.07
C GLY A 42 -46.94 6.83 -23.81
N ALA A 43 -46.58 7.35 -24.98
CA ALA A 43 -45.34 7.03 -25.65
C ALA A 43 -44.24 7.21 -24.61
N GLY A 44 -43.76 6.09 -24.07
CA GLY A 44 -42.73 6.06 -23.06
C GLY A 44 -41.55 6.85 -23.59
N VAL A 45 -41.20 7.92 -22.90
CA VAL A 45 -39.89 8.56 -23.07
C VAL A 45 -38.88 7.42 -22.97
N PRO A 46 -38.08 7.13 -24.02
CA PRO A 46 -37.08 6.09 -23.92
C PRO A 46 -36.21 6.41 -22.71
N PRO A 47 -35.93 5.43 -21.83
CA PRO A 47 -35.10 5.67 -20.66
C PRO A 47 -33.82 6.34 -21.14
N ALA A 48 -33.49 7.49 -20.55
CA ALA A 48 -32.27 8.22 -20.86
C ALA A 48 -31.10 7.21 -20.84
N PRO A 49 -30.20 7.24 -21.83
CA PRO A 49 -29.10 6.28 -21.90
C PRO A 49 -28.37 6.30 -20.57
N GLN A 50 -28.49 5.19 -19.85
CA GLN A 50 -27.87 5.01 -18.55
C GLN A 50 -26.37 5.16 -18.82
N ALA A 51 -25.78 6.26 -18.33
CA ALA A 51 -24.38 6.57 -18.58
C ALA A 51 -23.57 5.30 -18.27
N ALA A 52 -22.84 4.80 -19.26
CA ALA A 52 -22.17 3.51 -19.15
C ALA A 52 -21.29 3.52 -17.90
N THR A 53 -21.62 2.66 -16.93
CA THR A 53 -20.92 2.61 -15.65
C THR A 53 -19.43 2.40 -15.92
N VAL A 54 -18.59 3.24 -15.32
CA VAL A 54 -17.13 3.10 -15.40
C VAL A 54 -16.75 1.73 -14.84
N ARG A 55 -16.03 0.93 -15.62
CA ARG A 55 -15.56 -0.41 -15.25
C ARG A 55 -14.05 -0.41 -15.15
N VAL A 56 -13.54 -0.54 -13.92
CA VAL A 56 -12.14 -0.35 -13.61
C VAL A 56 -11.43 -1.68 -13.38
N VAL A 57 -10.28 -1.85 -14.03
CA VAL A 57 -9.32 -2.90 -13.68
C VAL A 57 -8.08 -2.26 -13.08
N SER A 58 -7.68 -2.68 -11.89
CA SER A 58 -6.48 -2.20 -11.21
C SER A 58 -5.32 -3.20 -11.33
N GLN A 59 -4.12 -2.72 -11.68
CA GLN A 59 -2.93 -3.57 -11.88
C GLN A 59 -2.03 -3.71 -10.66
N THR A 60 -2.16 -2.83 -9.66
CA THR A 60 -1.18 -2.74 -8.57
C THR A 60 -1.86 -2.58 -7.22
N VAL A 61 -1.21 -3.03 -6.14
CA VAL A 61 -1.74 -2.89 -4.77
C VAL A 61 -2.06 -1.43 -4.43
N GLY A 62 -1.15 -0.50 -4.74
CA GLY A 62 -1.39 0.91 -4.45
C GLY A 62 -2.62 1.47 -5.17
N THR A 63 -2.90 1.01 -6.40
CA THR A 63 -4.11 1.40 -7.13
C THR A 63 -5.35 0.64 -6.66
N ASP A 64 -5.21 -0.59 -6.14
CA ASP A 64 -6.31 -1.34 -5.52
C ASP A 64 -6.81 -0.61 -4.28
N GLU A 65 -5.89 -0.21 -3.41
CA GLU A 65 -6.19 0.53 -2.17
C GLU A 65 -6.86 1.88 -2.46
N LEU A 66 -6.37 2.63 -3.46
CA LEU A 66 -7.01 3.88 -3.87
C LEU A 66 -8.40 3.64 -4.47
N LEU A 67 -8.56 2.61 -5.29
CA LEU A 67 -9.83 2.30 -5.95
C LEU A 67 -10.90 1.90 -4.94
N LEU A 68 -10.60 0.99 -4.02
CA LEU A 68 -11.57 0.53 -3.02
C LEU A 68 -12.01 1.62 -2.06
N ALA A 69 -11.15 2.62 -1.80
CA ALA A 69 -11.51 3.74 -0.94
C ALA A 69 -12.65 4.62 -1.50
N ILE A 70 -12.82 4.69 -2.83
CA ILE A 70 -13.70 5.68 -3.46
C ILE A 70 -14.59 5.15 -4.59
N ALA A 71 -14.41 3.92 -5.06
CA ALA A 71 -15.28 3.32 -6.07
C ALA A 71 -16.57 2.77 -5.45
N ALA A 72 -17.66 2.80 -6.22
CA ALA A 72 -18.79 1.92 -5.93
C ALA A 72 -18.40 0.48 -6.31
N PRO A 73 -18.87 -0.56 -5.60
CA PRO A 73 -18.52 -1.95 -5.89
C PRO A 73 -18.73 -2.36 -7.35
N GLU A 74 -19.79 -1.83 -7.98
CA GLU A 74 -20.16 -2.12 -9.38
C GLU A 74 -19.18 -1.50 -10.40
N GLN A 75 -18.37 -0.52 -9.97
CA GLN A 75 -17.32 0.07 -10.81
C GLN A 75 -16.04 -0.78 -10.83
N VAL A 76 -15.87 -1.72 -9.91
CA VAL A 76 -14.67 -2.56 -9.80
C VAL A 76 -14.85 -3.84 -10.62
N ALA A 77 -14.17 -3.93 -11.75
CA ALA A 77 -14.21 -5.13 -12.59
C ALA A 77 -13.19 -6.19 -12.17
N ALA A 78 -11.97 -5.77 -11.78
CA ALA A 78 -10.97 -6.64 -11.18
C ALA A 78 -9.89 -5.84 -10.44
N LEU A 79 -9.31 -6.45 -9.41
CA LEU A 79 -8.15 -5.93 -8.66
C LEU A 79 -6.89 -6.73 -9.00
N SER A 80 -5.73 -6.22 -8.60
CA SER A 80 -4.48 -6.95 -8.80
C SER A 80 -4.49 -8.28 -8.06
N HIS A 81 -3.67 -9.23 -8.51
CA HIS A 81 -3.55 -10.54 -7.86
C HIS A 81 -3.02 -10.47 -6.42
N LEU A 82 -2.45 -9.34 -6.01
CA LEU A 82 -1.91 -9.09 -4.67
C LEU A 82 -2.93 -8.46 -3.74
N ALA A 83 -4.07 -7.97 -4.24
CA ALA A 83 -5.05 -7.24 -3.43
C ALA A 83 -5.60 -8.08 -2.27
N GLY A 84 -5.72 -9.40 -2.47
CA GLY A 84 -6.20 -10.36 -1.47
C GLY A 84 -5.11 -10.99 -0.59
N ASP A 85 -3.85 -10.55 -0.69
CA ASP A 85 -2.74 -11.07 0.12
C ASP A 85 -2.36 -10.05 1.21
N ALA A 86 -2.66 -10.39 2.46
CA ALA A 86 -2.41 -9.52 3.62
C ALA A 86 -0.91 -9.22 3.85
N ALA A 87 0.00 -9.98 3.27
CA ALA A 87 1.42 -9.66 3.30
C ALA A 87 1.76 -8.43 2.44
N PHE A 88 0.95 -8.15 1.41
CA PHE A 88 1.20 -7.08 0.45
C PHE A 88 0.17 -5.96 0.48
N SER A 89 -1.07 -6.23 0.93
CA SER A 89 -2.22 -5.33 0.77
C SER A 89 -2.90 -5.03 2.10
N GLY A 90 -3.10 -3.74 2.39
CA GLY A 90 -3.86 -3.29 3.57
C GLY A 90 -5.38 -3.50 3.45
N VAL A 91 -5.87 -3.88 2.26
CA VAL A 91 -7.29 -4.12 1.96
C VAL A 91 -7.61 -5.61 1.77
N ALA A 92 -6.69 -6.52 2.07
CA ALA A 92 -6.87 -7.96 1.82
C ALA A 92 -8.12 -8.56 2.48
N ASP A 93 -8.41 -8.16 3.71
CA ASP A 93 -9.61 -8.60 4.43
C ASP A 93 -10.91 -8.07 3.79
N GLU A 94 -10.92 -6.82 3.33
CA GLU A 94 -12.05 -6.22 2.61
C GLU A 94 -12.28 -6.96 1.30
N VAL A 95 -11.19 -7.23 0.58
CA VAL A 95 -11.19 -7.97 -0.69
C VAL A 95 -11.79 -9.37 -0.53
N ALA A 96 -11.36 -10.10 0.50
CA ALA A 96 -11.85 -11.45 0.78
C ALA A 96 -13.34 -11.45 1.19
N LYS A 97 -13.76 -10.50 2.04
CA LYS A 97 -15.14 -10.42 2.54
C LYS A 97 -16.14 -10.00 1.46
N ALA A 98 -15.77 -9.04 0.61
CA ALA A 98 -16.62 -8.54 -0.46
C ALA A 98 -16.62 -9.45 -1.70
N GLY A 99 -15.68 -10.40 -1.80
CA GLY A 99 -15.59 -11.33 -2.92
C GLY A 99 -15.16 -10.65 -4.22
N TYR A 100 -14.27 -9.65 -4.15
CA TYR A 100 -13.78 -8.97 -5.36
C TYR A 100 -13.01 -9.92 -6.26
N THR A 101 -13.17 -9.73 -7.57
CA THR A 101 -12.47 -10.52 -8.57
C THR A 101 -11.01 -10.11 -8.65
N LEU A 102 -10.10 -11.09 -8.59
CA LEU A 102 -8.67 -10.88 -8.71
C LEU A 102 -8.15 -11.24 -10.10
N MET A 103 -7.21 -10.45 -10.59
CA MET A 103 -6.47 -10.75 -11.79
C MET A 103 -5.54 -11.95 -11.63
N SER A 104 -5.15 -12.53 -12.77
CA SER A 104 -4.09 -13.54 -12.79
C SER A 104 -2.71 -12.90 -12.56
N LYS A 105 -1.76 -13.69 -12.04
CA LYS A 105 -0.39 -13.22 -11.75
C LYS A 105 0.36 -12.68 -12.97
N ASN A 106 0.05 -13.18 -14.16
CA ASN A 106 0.79 -12.83 -15.38
C ASN A 106 0.46 -11.42 -15.91
N GLY A 107 -0.71 -10.87 -15.54
CA GLY A 107 -1.10 -9.48 -15.78
C GLY A 107 -0.88 -8.97 -17.21
N ASP A 108 -1.00 -9.85 -18.22
CA ASP A 108 -0.87 -9.48 -19.63
C ASP A 108 -2.12 -8.74 -20.12
N ALA A 109 -2.02 -8.11 -21.30
CA ALA A 109 -3.11 -7.30 -21.83
C ALA A 109 -4.40 -8.10 -22.04
N GLU A 110 -4.32 -9.36 -22.46
CA GLU A 110 -5.49 -10.23 -22.64
C GLU A 110 -6.20 -10.48 -21.29
N SER A 111 -5.42 -10.76 -20.24
CA SER A 111 -5.92 -10.96 -18.88
C SER A 111 -6.58 -9.72 -18.29
N VAL A 112 -6.20 -8.52 -18.74
CA VAL A 112 -6.86 -7.25 -18.41
C VAL A 112 -8.14 -7.08 -19.22
N LEU A 113 -8.06 -7.25 -20.54
CA LEU A 113 -9.15 -6.94 -21.47
C LEU A 113 -10.33 -7.91 -21.36
N ARG A 114 -10.13 -9.15 -20.88
CA ARG A 114 -11.22 -10.10 -20.63
C ARG A 114 -12.31 -9.56 -19.70
N PHE A 115 -11.97 -8.61 -18.82
CA PHE A 115 -12.90 -7.97 -17.89
C PHE A 115 -13.71 -6.83 -18.51
N ARG A 116 -13.50 -6.54 -19.79
CA ARG A 116 -14.11 -5.43 -20.53
C ARG A 116 -14.02 -4.10 -19.76
N PRO A 117 -12.81 -3.65 -19.37
CA PRO A 117 -12.63 -2.39 -18.68
C PRO A 117 -12.93 -1.20 -19.60
N THR A 118 -13.44 -0.12 -19.01
CA THR A 118 -13.43 1.21 -19.63
C THR A 118 -12.26 2.06 -19.11
N LEU A 119 -11.69 1.68 -17.96
CA LEU A 119 -10.53 2.30 -17.35
C LEU A 119 -9.59 1.24 -16.78
N VAL A 120 -8.29 1.38 -17.01
CA VAL A 120 -7.24 0.55 -16.38
C VAL A 120 -6.30 1.43 -15.57
N LEU A 121 -6.07 1.04 -14.32
CA LEU A 121 -5.15 1.72 -13.41
C LEU A 121 -3.79 1.04 -13.44
N CYS A 122 -2.76 1.81 -13.79
CA CYS A 122 -1.37 1.39 -13.83
C CYS A 122 -0.50 2.31 -12.98
N ALA A 123 0.71 1.88 -12.68
CA ALA A 123 1.75 2.69 -12.05
C ALA A 123 2.88 3.00 -13.04
N ASP A 124 3.70 4.02 -12.76
CA ASP A 124 4.86 4.40 -13.59
C ASP A 124 5.92 3.30 -13.72
N TYR A 125 5.94 2.33 -12.79
CA TYR A 125 6.75 1.12 -12.83
C TYR A 125 6.04 -0.09 -13.49
N SER A 126 4.84 0.09 -14.02
CA SER A 126 4.16 -0.97 -14.79
C SER A 126 4.85 -1.20 -16.13
N ARG A 127 4.76 -2.42 -16.67
CA ARG A 127 5.36 -2.78 -17.96
C ARG A 127 4.84 -1.85 -19.07
N VAL A 128 5.75 -1.19 -19.77
CA VAL A 128 5.40 -0.24 -20.85
C VAL A 128 4.61 -0.94 -21.95
N GLU A 129 5.00 -2.18 -22.28
CA GLU A 129 4.35 -3.00 -23.30
C GLU A 129 2.88 -3.27 -22.96
N LEU A 130 2.59 -3.56 -21.68
CA LEU A 130 1.22 -3.77 -21.20
C LEU A 130 0.38 -2.50 -21.37
N VAL A 131 0.91 -1.36 -20.91
CA VAL A 131 0.22 -0.07 -20.98
C VAL A 131 -0.13 0.28 -22.43
N GLU A 132 0.82 0.10 -23.35
CA GLU A 132 0.62 0.40 -24.77
C GLU A 132 -0.36 -0.57 -25.45
N GLN A 133 -0.31 -1.87 -25.11
CA GLN A 133 -1.28 -2.84 -25.63
C GLN A 133 -2.72 -2.52 -25.21
N VAL A 134 -2.93 -2.16 -23.94
CA VAL A 134 -4.26 -1.77 -23.42
C VAL A 134 -4.76 -0.47 -24.06
N ARG A 135 -3.88 0.52 -24.27
CA ARG A 135 -4.26 1.76 -24.98
C ARG A 135 -4.70 1.49 -26.41
N ARG A 136 -3.99 0.61 -27.13
CA ARG A 136 -4.30 0.25 -28.53
C ARG A 136 -5.66 -0.43 -28.69
N SER A 137 -6.21 -1.05 -27.65
CA SER A 137 -7.56 -1.61 -27.69
C SER A 137 -8.66 -0.56 -27.42
N GLY A 138 -8.32 0.73 -27.35
CA GLY A 138 -9.26 1.82 -27.12
C GLY A 138 -9.67 2.01 -25.66
N VAL A 139 -9.03 1.31 -24.72
CA VAL A 139 -9.32 1.44 -23.28
C VAL A 139 -8.50 2.60 -22.69
N LYS A 140 -9.14 3.43 -21.86
CA LYS A 140 -8.45 4.51 -21.16
C LYS A 140 -7.51 3.91 -20.11
N VAL A 141 -6.27 4.42 -20.05
CA VAL A 141 -5.28 4.00 -19.04
C VAL A 141 -4.87 5.21 -18.20
N LEU A 142 -5.05 5.11 -16.89
CA LEU A 142 -4.55 6.08 -15.93
C LEU A 142 -3.27 5.54 -15.30
N VAL A 143 -2.16 6.25 -15.50
CA VAL A 143 -0.85 5.89 -14.95
C VAL A 143 -0.54 6.80 -13.77
N PHE A 144 -0.51 6.23 -12.58
CA PHE A 144 -0.09 6.93 -11.37
C PHE A 144 1.42 7.01 -11.30
N GLY A 145 1.92 8.05 -10.63
CA GLY A 145 3.32 8.23 -10.29
C GLY A 145 3.42 9.12 -9.06
N LYS A 146 4.64 9.40 -8.61
CA LYS A 146 4.95 10.15 -7.38
C LYS A 146 4.38 9.45 -6.14
N TYR A 147 5.26 8.90 -5.33
CA TYR A 147 4.90 8.05 -4.18
C TYR A 147 5.68 8.41 -2.92
N LYS A 148 6.21 9.63 -2.88
CA LYS A 148 7.22 10.01 -1.87
C LYS A 148 6.57 10.53 -0.60
N THR A 149 5.37 11.10 -0.72
CA THR A 149 4.68 11.78 0.37
C THR A 149 3.22 11.36 0.42
N LEU A 150 2.59 11.52 1.59
CA LEU A 150 1.14 11.34 1.71
C LEU A 150 0.34 12.29 0.81
N ASP A 151 0.84 13.50 0.56
CA ASP A 151 0.20 14.45 -0.35
C ASP A 151 0.20 13.95 -1.81
N ASP A 152 1.23 13.21 -2.23
CA ASP A 152 1.22 12.54 -3.52
C ASP A 152 0.07 11.53 -3.61
N SER A 153 -0.16 10.75 -2.54
CA SER A 153 -1.29 9.82 -2.47
C SER A 153 -2.64 10.52 -2.54
N TYR A 154 -2.79 11.70 -1.92
CA TYR A 154 -4.01 12.52 -2.04
C TYR A 154 -4.23 13.05 -3.44
N ALA A 155 -3.17 13.51 -4.11
CA ALA A 155 -3.24 13.96 -5.50
C ALA A 155 -3.66 12.81 -6.42
N ASN A 156 -3.09 11.62 -6.22
CA ASN A 156 -3.45 10.40 -6.95
C ASN A 156 -4.92 9.99 -6.67
N LEU A 157 -5.38 10.07 -5.42
CA LEU A 157 -6.78 9.77 -5.08
C LEU A 157 -7.77 10.72 -5.78
N ARG A 158 -7.48 12.03 -5.78
CA ARG A 158 -8.29 13.03 -6.49
C ARG A 158 -8.29 12.82 -7.99
N LEU A 159 -7.15 12.41 -8.56
CA LEU A 159 -7.05 12.09 -9.98
C LEU A 159 -7.94 10.90 -10.34
N LEU A 160 -7.92 9.84 -9.54
CA LEU A 160 -8.82 8.69 -9.72
C LEU A 160 -10.29 9.09 -9.56
N ALA A 161 -10.61 9.90 -8.56
CA ALA A 161 -11.97 10.30 -8.26
C ALA A 161 -12.68 11.01 -9.43
N ARG A 162 -11.95 11.87 -10.15
CA ARG A 162 -12.45 12.54 -11.37
C ARG A 162 -12.84 11.57 -12.47
N GLU A 163 -12.15 10.43 -12.55
CA GLU A 163 -12.46 9.37 -13.53
C GLU A 163 -13.67 8.53 -13.14
N LEU A 164 -13.96 8.42 -11.84
CA LEU A 164 -15.06 7.62 -11.30
C LEU A 164 -16.37 8.41 -11.16
N GLY A 165 -16.30 9.75 -11.11
CA GLY A 165 -17.44 10.67 -11.11
C GLY A 165 -17.73 11.36 -9.76
N PRO A 166 -18.78 12.21 -9.69
CA PRO A 166 -19.00 13.14 -8.57
C PRO A 166 -19.12 12.49 -7.18
N ALA A 167 -19.71 11.30 -7.10
CA ALA A 167 -19.81 10.56 -5.84
C ALA A 167 -18.42 10.11 -5.33
N ALA A 168 -17.52 9.72 -6.24
CA ALA A 168 -16.16 9.36 -5.88
C ALA A 168 -15.33 10.58 -5.47
N GLU A 169 -15.54 11.75 -6.10
CA GLU A 169 -14.91 13.00 -5.66
C GLU A 169 -15.29 13.36 -4.23
N THR A 170 -16.56 13.19 -3.88
CA THR A 170 -17.03 13.40 -2.49
C THR A 170 -16.38 12.41 -1.52
N ARG A 171 -16.33 11.12 -1.87
CA ARG A 171 -15.66 10.10 -1.04
C ARG A 171 -14.15 10.37 -0.90
N ALA A 172 -13.49 10.82 -1.96
CA ALA A 172 -12.07 11.15 -1.94
C ALA A 172 -11.76 12.26 -0.93
N GLU A 173 -12.52 13.36 -0.94
CA GLU A 173 -12.30 14.44 0.04
C GLU A 173 -12.62 13.99 1.48
N GLN A 174 -13.59 13.09 1.68
CA GLN A 174 -13.85 12.50 3.00
C GLN A 174 -12.66 11.66 3.50
N VAL A 175 -12.10 10.80 2.64
CA VAL A 175 -10.91 9.99 2.96
C VAL A 175 -9.70 10.89 3.27
N ILE A 176 -9.50 11.95 2.48
CA ILE A 176 -8.40 12.89 2.69
C ILE A 176 -8.59 13.64 4.02
N ALA A 177 -9.80 14.12 4.31
CA ALA A 177 -10.10 14.82 5.56
C ALA A 177 -9.87 13.93 6.80
N ASP A 178 -10.28 12.66 6.76
CA ASP A 178 -10.00 11.68 7.81
C ASP A 178 -8.48 11.51 8.02
N CYS A 179 -7.75 11.27 6.93
CA CYS A 179 -6.31 11.10 6.99
C CYS A 179 -5.61 12.34 7.58
N GLN A 180 -6.01 13.54 7.16
CA GLN A 180 -5.46 14.80 7.67
C GLN A 180 -5.76 14.98 9.16
N ALA A 181 -6.97 14.66 9.61
CA ALA A 181 -7.34 14.73 11.01
C ALA A 181 -6.50 13.77 11.87
N ARG A 182 -6.32 12.53 11.41
CA ARG A 182 -5.49 11.52 12.08
C ARG A 182 -4.02 11.92 12.14
N VAL A 183 -3.47 12.45 11.05
CA VAL A 183 -2.10 12.98 11.01
C VAL A 183 -1.94 14.16 11.97
N ALA A 184 -2.91 15.07 12.02
CA ALA A 184 -2.87 16.20 12.95
C ALA A 184 -2.90 15.73 14.41
N ALA A 185 -3.77 14.77 14.74
CA ALA A 185 -3.83 14.17 16.07
C ALA A 185 -2.52 13.47 16.45
N LEU A 186 -1.94 12.71 15.53
CA LEU A 186 -0.64 12.05 15.74
C LEU A 186 0.47 13.06 15.99
N ARG A 187 0.52 14.14 15.21
CA ARG A 187 1.50 15.23 15.36
C ARG A 187 1.38 15.91 16.73
N GLN A 188 0.16 16.17 17.19
CA GLN A 188 -0.07 16.74 18.52
C GLN A 188 0.42 15.79 19.63
N ARG A 189 0.12 14.50 19.51
CA ARG A 189 0.54 13.49 20.48
C ARG A 189 2.06 13.34 20.57
N LEU A 190 2.75 13.42 19.43
CA LEU A 190 4.21 13.36 19.33
C LEU A 190 4.90 14.71 19.59
N ALA A 191 4.18 15.76 19.99
CA ALA A 191 4.78 17.06 20.24
C ALA A 191 5.87 16.97 21.33
N GLY A 192 7.06 17.48 21.00
CA GLY A 192 8.22 17.54 21.90
C GLY A 192 8.95 16.21 22.11
N VAL A 193 8.62 15.13 21.39
CA VAL A 193 9.44 13.90 21.42
C VAL A 193 10.78 14.15 20.75
N LYS A 194 11.83 13.50 21.26
CA LYS A 194 13.11 13.42 20.56
C LYS A 194 13.00 12.31 19.50
N PRO A 195 13.36 12.55 18.22
CA PRO A 195 13.30 11.52 17.21
C PRO A 195 14.13 10.28 17.56
N VAL A 196 13.55 9.08 17.37
CA VAL A 196 14.26 7.80 17.57
C VAL A 196 15.08 7.49 16.33
N ARG A 197 16.37 7.20 16.48
CA ARG A 197 17.27 6.97 15.34
C ARG A 197 17.08 5.57 14.80
N VAL A 198 16.64 5.46 13.56
CA VAL A 198 16.21 4.20 12.95
C VAL A 198 16.88 3.94 11.61
N ILE A 199 16.87 2.66 11.25
CA ILE A 199 17.12 2.16 9.89
C ILE A 199 16.06 1.11 9.56
N ALA A 200 15.81 0.86 8.27
CA ALA A 200 15.00 -0.26 7.79
C ALA A 200 15.87 -1.25 6.99
N PRO A 201 16.48 -2.25 7.65
CA PRO A 201 17.23 -3.30 6.97
C PRO A 201 16.34 -4.06 5.98
N SER A 202 16.92 -4.47 4.85
CA SER A 202 16.24 -5.34 3.89
C SER A 202 17.12 -6.53 3.49
N THR A 203 16.47 -7.59 3.02
CA THR A 203 17.12 -8.76 2.42
C THR A 203 17.49 -8.55 0.96
N TYR A 204 17.08 -7.42 0.36
CA TYR A 204 17.29 -7.10 -1.05
C TYR A 204 18.63 -6.41 -1.33
N GLY A 205 19.47 -6.21 -0.31
CA GLY A 205 20.76 -5.54 -0.44
C GLY A 205 20.66 -4.02 -0.61
N VAL A 206 19.50 -3.44 -0.33
CA VAL A 206 19.27 -1.99 -0.34
C VAL A 206 18.71 -1.51 1.00
N ILE A 207 18.90 -0.24 1.31
CA ILE A 207 18.32 0.44 2.48
C ILE A 207 17.65 1.75 2.02
N PRO A 208 16.46 2.09 2.50
CA PRO A 208 15.77 3.30 2.09
C PRO A 208 16.37 4.57 2.72
N GLY A 209 16.82 5.49 1.88
CA GLY A 209 17.25 6.85 2.25
C GLY A 209 16.13 7.88 2.11
N ARG A 210 16.49 9.13 1.78
CA ARG A 210 15.55 10.22 1.49
C ARG A 210 14.67 9.89 0.29
N ASP A 211 13.56 10.61 0.12
CA ASP A 211 12.66 10.47 -1.04
C ASP A 211 12.08 9.05 -1.19
N THR A 212 11.86 8.35 -0.07
CA THR A 212 11.26 7.01 0.00
C THR A 212 10.02 7.00 0.89
N THR A 213 9.17 5.98 0.70
CA THR A 213 8.04 5.68 1.60
C THR A 213 8.47 5.50 3.06
N PHE A 214 9.67 4.97 3.30
CA PHE A 214 10.21 4.82 4.65
C PHE A 214 10.65 6.17 5.26
N GLN A 215 11.20 7.08 4.45
CA GLN A 215 11.50 8.44 4.92
C GLN A 215 10.22 9.12 5.41
N ASP A 216 9.16 9.07 4.61
CA ASP A 216 7.88 9.69 4.93
C ASP A 216 7.22 9.00 6.15
N LEU A 217 7.39 7.68 6.34
CA LEU A 217 7.04 7.00 7.60
C LEU A 217 7.76 7.58 8.81
N CYS A 218 9.08 7.79 8.71
CA CYS A 218 9.88 8.35 9.80
C CYS A 218 9.47 9.78 10.14
N ASP A 219 9.23 10.62 9.12
CA ASP A 219 8.88 12.04 9.28
C ASP A 219 7.59 12.22 10.09
N TYR A 220 6.59 11.35 9.90
CA TYR A 220 5.32 11.39 10.65
C TYR A 220 5.34 10.62 11.98
N ALA A 221 6.18 9.60 12.11
CA ALA A 221 6.24 8.75 13.31
C ALA A 221 7.23 9.23 14.39
N GLY A 222 7.90 10.36 14.19
CA GLY A 222 8.94 10.84 15.09
C GLY A 222 10.20 9.97 15.05
N GLY A 223 10.56 9.46 13.88
CA GLY A 223 11.81 8.74 13.63
C GLY A 223 12.84 9.61 12.91
N GLU A 224 14.12 9.34 13.15
CA GLU A 224 15.23 9.86 12.34
C GLU A 224 15.79 8.73 11.48
N ASN A 225 15.62 8.80 10.16
CA ASN A 225 16.19 7.83 9.23
C ASN A 225 17.70 8.06 9.06
N LEU A 226 18.52 7.23 9.70
CA LEU A 226 19.98 7.37 9.65
C LEU A 226 20.59 7.11 8.27
N ALA A 227 19.93 6.32 7.41
CA ALA A 227 20.37 6.16 6.02
C ALA A 227 20.28 7.48 5.24
N ALA A 228 19.30 8.31 5.56
CA ALA A 228 19.12 9.64 5.00
C ALA A 228 19.99 10.71 5.65
N THR A 229 20.11 10.72 6.99
CA THR A 229 20.79 11.80 7.72
C THR A 229 22.30 11.60 7.79
N LEU A 230 22.78 10.41 8.16
CA LEU A 230 24.21 10.09 8.25
C LEU A 230 24.75 9.43 6.98
N GLY A 231 23.93 8.62 6.31
CA GLY A 231 24.31 7.95 5.07
C GLY A 231 24.26 8.84 3.83
N GLY A 232 23.48 9.93 3.87
CA GLY A 232 23.27 10.80 2.72
C GLY A 232 22.56 10.12 1.54
N LEU A 233 21.92 8.96 1.78
CA LEU A 233 21.30 8.16 0.74
C LEU A 233 19.99 8.78 0.24
N ARG A 234 19.69 8.57 -1.04
CA ARG A 234 18.42 8.94 -1.70
C ARG A 234 17.85 7.71 -2.41
N GLY A 235 16.54 7.54 -2.36
CA GLY A 235 15.89 6.34 -2.88
C GLY A 235 16.30 5.09 -2.09
N HIS A 236 16.24 3.94 -2.77
CA HIS A 236 16.73 2.68 -2.23
C HIS A 236 18.13 2.45 -2.79
N ASP A 237 19.14 2.42 -1.92
CA ASP A 237 20.54 2.33 -2.33
C ASP A 237 21.30 1.28 -1.48
N GLU A 238 22.48 0.87 -1.94
CA GLU A 238 23.32 -0.09 -1.24
C GLU A 238 23.72 0.46 0.14
N PRO A 239 23.60 -0.34 1.22
CA PRO A 239 24.00 0.10 2.56
C PRO A 239 25.52 0.37 2.61
N PRO A 240 25.99 1.56 3.05
CA PRO A 240 27.41 1.85 3.21
C PRO A 240 27.99 1.07 4.41
N ALA A 241 28.23 -0.22 4.20
CA ALA A 241 28.29 -1.24 5.25
C ALA A 241 29.27 -0.94 6.39
N GLU A 242 30.50 -0.50 6.07
CA GLU A 242 31.52 -0.17 7.08
C GLU A 242 31.14 1.09 7.88
N LYS A 243 30.70 2.14 7.21
CA LYS A 243 30.29 3.40 7.86
C LYS A 243 29.08 3.19 8.78
N MET A 244 28.14 2.36 8.35
CA MET A 244 26.92 2.05 9.11
C MET A 244 27.19 1.41 10.47
N LEU A 245 28.31 0.70 10.64
CA LEU A 245 28.67 0.10 11.94
C LEU A 245 28.93 1.15 13.02
N THR A 246 29.26 2.37 12.63
CA THR A 246 29.49 3.50 13.55
C THR A 246 28.21 4.27 13.89
N TRP A 247 27.11 3.99 13.18
CA TRP A 247 25.87 4.74 13.37
C TRP A 247 25.22 4.39 14.70
N PRO A 248 24.72 5.39 15.45
CA PRO A 248 24.09 5.14 16.73
C PRO A 248 22.61 4.76 16.53
N VAL A 249 22.38 3.59 15.94
CA VAL A 249 21.04 3.05 15.66
C VAL A 249 20.35 2.70 16.99
N ASP A 250 19.21 3.33 17.25
CA ASP A 250 18.38 3.03 18.43
C ASP A 250 17.50 1.80 18.18
N MET A 251 16.82 1.75 17.04
CA MET A 251 15.96 0.63 16.66
C MET A 251 16.06 0.31 15.16
N VAL A 252 15.77 -0.93 14.78
CA VAL A 252 15.52 -1.29 13.38
C VAL A 252 14.01 -1.38 13.14
N VAL A 253 13.55 -0.87 12.00
CA VAL A 253 12.14 -0.98 11.59
C VAL A 253 12.03 -2.16 10.63
N LEU A 254 11.20 -3.14 10.98
CA LEU A 254 11.07 -4.36 10.19
C LEU A 254 9.60 -4.76 10.01
N PRO A 255 9.25 -5.30 8.84
CA PRO A 255 7.94 -5.89 8.64
C PRO A 255 7.84 -7.23 9.38
N GLY A 256 6.73 -7.47 10.06
CA GLY A 256 6.38 -8.79 10.59
C GLY A 256 5.53 -8.78 11.86
N ASP A 257 5.02 -9.96 12.20
CA ASP A 257 4.12 -10.14 13.34
C ASP A 257 4.86 -10.23 14.68
N THR A 258 6.07 -10.80 14.66
CA THR A 258 6.91 -10.99 15.84
C THR A 258 8.34 -10.50 15.57
N VAL A 259 9.01 -10.06 16.64
CA VAL A 259 10.39 -9.57 16.58
C VAL A 259 11.32 -10.67 16.10
N GLU A 260 11.11 -11.90 16.58
CA GLU A 260 11.89 -13.09 16.20
C GLU A 260 11.80 -13.38 14.70
N ALA A 261 10.58 -13.43 14.15
CA ALA A 261 10.37 -13.73 12.74
C ALA A 261 10.95 -12.63 11.84
N ALA A 262 10.73 -11.36 12.19
CA ALA A 262 11.23 -10.22 11.45
C ALA A 262 12.77 -10.15 11.44
N LEU A 263 13.43 -10.51 12.56
CA LEU A 263 14.88 -10.50 12.68
C LEU A 263 15.58 -11.70 12.04
N ALA A 264 14.92 -12.86 11.97
CA ALA A 264 15.52 -14.10 11.50
C ALA A 264 16.33 -13.99 10.18
N PRO A 265 15.87 -13.28 9.14
CA PRO A 265 16.69 -13.06 7.94
C PRO A 265 17.80 -12.01 8.16
N ILE A 266 17.53 -10.96 8.95
CA ILE A 266 18.43 -9.81 9.13
C ILE A 266 19.66 -10.15 9.97
N VAL A 267 19.53 -11.00 11.00
CA VAL A 267 20.62 -11.38 11.91
C VAL A 267 21.77 -12.12 11.22
N LYS A 268 21.57 -12.61 9.99
CA LYS A 268 22.58 -13.33 9.21
C LYS A 268 23.35 -12.41 8.26
N LEU A 269 22.83 -11.22 7.97
CA LEU A 269 23.32 -10.33 6.92
C LEU A 269 24.30 -9.29 7.49
N PRO A 270 25.53 -9.16 6.97
CA PRO A 270 26.34 -7.96 7.17
C PRO A 270 25.70 -6.73 6.49
N PRO A 271 25.85 -5.52 7.04
CA PRO A 271 26.47 -5.20 8.33
C PRO A 271 25.56 -5.45 9.55
N TYR A 272 24.27 -5.72 9.32
CA TYR A 272 23.22 -5.76 10.36
C TYR A 272 23.52 -6.71 11.51
N LYS A 273 24.09 -7.89 11.23
CA LYS A 273 24.45 -8.89 12.27
C LYS A 273 25.39 -8.35 13.36
N PHE A 274 26.15 -7.30 13.06
CA PHE A 274 27.11 -6.70 14.00
C PHE A 274 26.53 -5.51 14.76
N MET A 275 25.33 -5.02 14.41
CA MET A 275 24.74 -3.84 15.02
C MET A 275 24.13 -4.14 16.39
N ALA A 276 24.34 -3.23 17.34
CA ALA A 276 23.79 -3.36 18.70
C ALA A 276 22.26 -3.44 18.70
N ALA A 277 21.56 -2.64 17.87
CA ALA A 277 20.10 -2.69 17.75
C ALA A 277 19.58 -4.08 17.36
N VAL A 278 20.23 -4.74 16.40
CA VAL A 278 19.86 -6.09 15.94
C VAL A 278 20.16 -7.14 17.03
N ARG A 279 21.35 -7.09 17.63
CA ARG A 279 21.77 -8.04 18.68
C ARG A 279 20.91 -7.94 19.94
N MET A 280 20.50 -6.72 20.30
CA MET A 280 19.65 -6.44 21.46
C MET A 280 18.15 -6.53 21.13
N LYS A 281 17.79 -6.96 19.93
CA LYS A 281 16.40 -7.08 19.46
C LYS A 281 15.57 -5.79 19.62
N ARG A 282 16.19 -4.63 19.43
CA ARG A 282 15.51 -3.34 19.44
C ARG A 282 14.83 -3.12 18.09
N VAL A 283 13.59 -3.57 17.99
CA VAL A 283 12.81 -3.59 16.74
C VAL A 283 11.49 -2.84 16.91
N ALA A 284 11.20 -1.94 15.99
CA ALA A 284 9.87 -1.39 15.81
C ALA A 284 9.17 -2.15 14.67
N LEU A 285 8.12 -2.89 15.00
CA LEU A 285 7.39 -3.71 14.04
C LEU A 285 6.34 -2.89 13.30
N VAL A 286 6.32 -3.05 11.98
CA VAL A 286 5.25 -2.60 11.09
C VAL A 286 4.66 -3.80 10.38
N GLU A 287 3.47 -3.65 9.81
CA GLU A 287 2.90 -4.70 8.98
C GLU A 287 3.64 -4.79 7.64
N SER A 288 3.64 -5.97 7.03
CA SER A 288 4.45 -6.26 5.84
C SER A 288 4.19 -5.32 4.67
N TRP A 289 2.94 -4.91 4.48
CA TRP A 289 2.53 -3.99 3.41
C TRP A 289 2.91 -2.52 3.69
N GLN A 290 3.14 -2.13 4.95
CA GLN A 290 3.24 -0.72 5.33
C GLN A 290 4.50 -0.02 4.83
N LEU A 291 5.65 -0.73 4.74
CA LEU A 291 6.89 -0.13 4.24
C LEU A 291 6.81 0.26 2.76
N GLY A 292 6.03 -0.49 1.98
CA GLY A 292 5.83 -0.27 0.55
C GLY A 292 4.52 0.42 0.18
N CYS A 293 3.70 0.80 1.16
CA CYS A 293 2.39 1.40 0.91
C CYS A 293 2.51 2.77 0.25
N VAL A 294 1.80 2.99 -0.85
CA VAL A 294 1.83 4.26 -1.61
C VAL A 294 0.47 4.96 -1.68
N SER A 295 -0.51 4.47 -0.90
CA SER A 295 -1.88 4.99 -0.87
C SER A 295 -2.16 5.80 0.39
N HIS A 296 -3.42 6.22 0.58
CA HIS A 296 -3.90 6.88 1.78
C HIS A 296 -3.73 6.02 3.08
N LEU A 297 -3.58 4.69 2.96
CA LEU A 297 -3.41 3.79 4.10
C LEU A 297 -2.06 3.97 4.83
N ARG A 298 -1.13 4.75 4.28
CA ARG A 298 0.13 5.13 4.93
C ARG A 298 -0.06 5.70 6.33
N VAL A 299 -1.18 6.38 6.61
CA VAL A 299 -1.53 6.90 7.94
C VAL A 299 -1.54 5.79 8.99
N GLN A 300 -2.00 4.58 8.64
CA GLN A 300 -1.96 3.43 9.57
C GLN A 300 -0.52 3.03 9.90
N GLY A 301 0.38 3.08 8.91
CA GLY A 301 1.80 2.87 9.09
C GLY A 301 2.44 3.92 10.01
N TYR A 302 2.03 5.19 9.89
CA TYR A 302 2.53 6.25 10.77
C TYR A 302 2.16 6.01 12.21
N GLU A 303 0.87 5.71 12.46
CA GLU A 303 0.35 5.45 13.79
C GLU A 303 0.98 4.19 14.39
N ARG A 304 1.17 3.12 13.59
CA ARG A 304 1.80 1.88 14.07
C ARG A 304 3.27 2.08 14.39
N LEU A 305 4.03 2.72 13.50
CA LEU A 305 5.44 3.02 13.74
C LEU A 305 5.61 3.96 14.93
N ALA A 306 4.78 5.00 15.06
CA ALA A 306 4.83 5.92 16.19
C ALA A 306 4.62 5.23 17.54
N ARG A 307 3.69 4.26 17.62
CA ARG A 307 3.50 3.43 18.83
C ARG A 307 4.72 2.58 19.14
N GLY A 308 5.41 2.08 18.11
CA GLY A 308 6.64 1.31 18.27
C GLY A 308 7.84 2.14 18.70
N LEU A 309 7.93 3.40 18.24
CA LEU A 309 9.05 4.29 18.55
C LEU A 309 8.86 5.06 19.88
N HIS A 310 7.63 5.48 20.18
CA HIS A 310 7.29 6.34 21.33
C HIS A 310 6.16 5.74 22.17
N PRO A 311 6.29 4.51 22.70
CA PRO A 311 5.20 3.84 23.43
C PRO A 311 4.69 4.63 24.64
N GLU A 312 5.53 5.47 25.25
CA GLU A 312 5.19 6.34 26.37
C GLU A 312 4.12 7.40 26.01
N ARG A 313 3.96 7.74 24.73
CA ARG A 313 2.94 8.67 24.24
C ARG A 313 1.58 8.02 24.00
N PHE A 314 1.51 6.69 24.08
CA PHE A 314 0.30 5.89 23.85
C PHE A 314 -0.09 5.04 25.06
N ALA A 315 0.64 5.18 26.18
CA ALA A 315 0.29 4.56 27.45
C ALA A 315 -1.10 5.07 27.91
N GLY A 316 -2.06 4.15 28.03
CA GLY A 316 -3.47 4.46 28.36
C GLY A 316 -4.50 3.91 27.36
N GLU A 317 -4.10 3.58 26.12
CA GLU A 317 -5.01 2.96 25.13
C GLU A 317 -5.15 1.44 25.32
N GLY A 318 -4.21 0.82 26.05
CA GLY A 318 -4.15 -0.63 26.27
C GLY A 318 -5.15 -1.20 27.28
N GLU A 319 -5.72 -0.37 28.16
CA GLU A 319 -6.67 -0.85 29.19
C GLU A 319 -8.11 -0.99 28.65
N THR A 320 -8.45 -0.22 27.61
CA THR A 320 -9.78 -0.26 26.97
C THR A 320 -9.86 -1.30 25.85
N ALA A 321 -8.77 -1.55 25.11
CA ALA A 321 -8.77 -2.54 24.03
C ALA A 321 -8.75 -3.99 24.53
N VAL A 322 -8.08 -4.27 25.66
CA VAL A 322 -8.02 -5.61 26.25
C VAL A 322 -9.35 -6.01 26.92
N SER A 323 -10.12 -5.04 27.43
CA SER A 323 -11.45 -5.32 28.01
C SER A 323 -12.51 -5.62 26.94
N VAL A 324 -12.45 -4.96 25.77
CA VAL A 324 -13.34 -5.24 24.63
C VAL A 324 -13.00 -6.58 23.98
N ALA A 325 -11.71 -6.94 23.86
CA ALA A 325 -11.30 -8.26 23.37
C ALA A 325 -11.73 -9.42 24.30
N ARG A 326 -11.73 -9.20 25.63
CA ARG A 326 -12.26 -10.18 26.60
C ARG A 326 -13.79 -10.31 26.54
N ALA A 327 -14.52 -9.22 26.29
CA ALA A 327 -15.98 -9.26 26.15
C ALA A 327 -16.44 -9.99 24.87
N PHE A 328 -15.66 -9.93 23.78
CA PHE A 328 -15.95 -10.67 22.54
C PHE A 328 -15.60 -12.17 22.61
N SER A 329 -14.72 -12.59 23.52
CA SER A 329 -14.37 -14.01 23.71
C SER A 329 -15.33 -14.76 24.66
N ALA A 330 -16.24 -14.07 25.36
CA ALA A 330 -17.11 -14.66 26.38
C ALA A 330 -18.45 -15.20 25.85
N ASN A 331 -18.73 -15.09 24.55
CA ASN A 331 -19.98 -15.59 23.96
C ASN A 331 -19.71 -16.68 22.89
N ARG A 332 -19.22 -17.84 23.33
CA ARG A 332 -19.38 -19.10 22.58
C ARG A 332 -20.41 -19.97 23.30
N PRO A 333 -21.39 -20.56 22.60
CA PRO A 333 -22.35 -21.45 23.22
C PRO A 333 -21.64 -22.72 23.72
N GLN A 334 -21.93 -23.12 24.96
CA GLN A 334 -21.44 -24.36 25.54
C GLN A 334 -22.00 -25.56 24.78
N ARG A 335 -21.13 -26.42 24.27
CA ARG A 335 -21.49 -27.79 23.84
C ARG A 335 -21.20 -28.74 25.00
N GLY A 336 -22.24 -29.41 25.47
CA GLY A 336 -22.16 -30.50 26.47
C GLY A 336 -21.47 -31.76 25.94
N PRO A 337 -21.21 -32.75 26.82
CA PRO A 337 -20.30 -33.85 26.54
C PRO A 337 -20.98 -34.91 25.67
N GLY A 338 -20.34 -35.30 24.57
CA GLY A 338 -20.82 -36.33 23.66
C GLY A 338 -19.66 -37.12 23.04
N ILE A 339 -19.34 -38.24 23.68
CA ILE A 339 -18.87 -39.53 23.16
C ILE A 339 -18.16 -39.49 21.78
N LEU A 340 -16.85 -39.73 21.78
CA LEU A 340 -16.01 -40.02 20.60
C LEU A 340 -16.17 -41.49 20.16
N PRO A 341 -16.35 -41.80 18.86
CA PRO A 341 -16.10 -43.13 18.35
C PRO A 341 -14.63 -43.28 17.92
N VAL A 342 -14.04 -44.40 18.34
CA VAL A 342 -12.71 -44.92 17.99
C VAL A 342 -12.76 -45.56 16.59
N ILE A 343 -11.79 -45.25 15.72
CA ILE A 343 -11.51 -46.04 14.51
C ILE A 343 -9.98 -46.19 14.38
N PRO A 344 -9.44 -47.41 14.09
CA PRO A 344 -8.04 -47.77 14.32
C PRO A 344 -7.12 -47.56 13.12
N ALA A 345 -5.81 -47.45 13.41
CA ALA A 345 -4.71 -47.45 12.43
C ALA A 345 -4.30 -48.88 12.02
N PRO A 346 -3.79 -49.11 10.79
CA PRO A 346 -3.19 -50.39 10.43
C PRO A 346 -1.70 -50.44 10.79
N ALA A 347 -1.30 -51.58 11.37
CA ALA A 347 0.06 -51.99 11.63
C ALA A 347 0.67 -52.70 10.42
N TRP A 348 1.97 -52.51 10.17
CA TRP A 348 2.84 -53.53 9.56
C TRP A 348 4.24 -53.50 10.18
N HIS A 349 4.71 -54.71 10.50
CA HIS A 349 5.92 -55.11 11.20
C HIS A 349 7.21 -55.00 10.36
N GLY A 350 8.37 -54.95 11.03
CA GLY A 350 9.57 -55.70 10.58
C GLY A 350 10.91 -54.96 10.56
N LEU A 351 11.59 -54.94 11.71
CA LEU A 351 13.03 -54.68 11.94
C LEU A 351 13.93 -55.76 11.24
N PRO A 352 15.28 -55.65 11.16
CA PRO A 352 16.17 -55.02 12.16
C PRO A 352 17.42 -54.25 11.69
N ALA A 353 18.02 -53.59 12.68
CA ALA A 353 19.30 -52.89 12.70
C ALA A 353 20.53 -53.81 12.61
N ARG A 354 21.67 -53.23 12.21
CA ARG A 354 23.02 -53.57 12.72
C ARG A 354 24.04 -52.45 12.41
N ASP A 355 24.51 -51.85 13.51
CA ASP A 355 25.91 -51.65 13.93
C ASP A 355 27.00 -51.11 12.97
N SER A 356 27.58 -49.99 13.44
CA SER A 356 29.01 -49.64 13.58
C SER A 356 29.99 -49.85 12.41
N GLU A 357 30.69 -48.78 12.01
CA GLU A 357 32.13 -48.68 12.29
C GLU A 357 32.73 -47.29 12.00
N VAL A 358 33.78 -47.01 12.78
CA VAL A 358 34.62 -45.83 12.82
C VAL A 358 35.76 -46.00 11.81
N ALA A 359 36.10 -44.95 11.06
CA ALA A 359 37.48 -44.78 10.54
C ALA A 359 37.82 -43.32 10.22
N ARG A 360 38.72 -42.75 11.02
CA ARG A 360 39.61 -41.64 10.64
C ARG A 360 40.56 -42.13 9.54
N ALA A 361 40.93 -41.26 8.60
CA ALA A 361 42.26 -40.60 8.60
C ALA A 361 42.68 -40.10 7.19
N SER A 362 43.45 -38.99 7.22
CA SER A 362 44.58 -38.67 6.32
C SER A 362 44.34 -37.92 4.99
N ARG A 363 44.77 -36.65 4.98
CA ARG A 363 45.31 -35.91 3.82
C ARG A 363 46.70 -36.45 3.42
N PRO A 364 47.19 -36.18 2.20
CA PRO A 364 48.17 -35.09 1.95
C PRO A 364 47.85 -34.23 0.69
N GLN A 365 48.05 -32.91 0.69
CA GLN A 365 49.18 -32.13 0.11
C GLN A 365 49.43 -32.36 -1.40
N SER A 366 49.02 -31.43 -2.28
CA SER A 366 49.78 -30.28 -2.85
C SER A 366 50.60 -30.63 -4.09
N GLY A 367 50.26 -30.02 -5.24
CA GLY A 367 51.03 -30.12 -6.48
C GLY A 367 50.47 -29.20 -7.56
N THR A 368 51.27 -28.20 -7.92
CA THR A 368 51.11 -27.18 -8.97
C THR A 368 51.10 -27.75 -10.40
N GLY A 369 50.36 -27.12 -11.32
CA GLY A 369 50.50 -27.36 -12.76
C GLY A 369 49.47 -26.64 -13.63
N ILE A 370 49.95 -25.68 -14.43
CA ILE A 370 49.30 -24.83 -15.46
C ILE A 370 49.56 -25.56 -16.81
N LEU A 371 48.60 -25.92 -17.71
CA LEU A 371 47.95 -25.17 -18.81
C LEU A 371 47.30 -26.21 -19.83
N PRO A 372 46.66 -25.81 -20.96
CA PRO A 372 45.26 -26.13 -21.34
C PRO A 372 45.11 -27.21 -22.45
N VAL A 373 43.88 -27.71 -22.74
CA VAL A 373 43.32 -27.86 -24.11
C VAL A 373 41.79 -28.08 -24.11
N ASP A 374 41.20 -27.68 -25.24
CA ASP A 374 39.87 -27.63 -25.86
C ASP A 374 38.70 -28.60 -25.58
N ASP A 375 37.55 -28.06 -26.02
CA ASP A 375 36.17 -28.54 -26.16
C ASP A 375 35.96 -29.89 -26.86
N THR A 376 35.05 -30.74 -26.33
CA THR A 376 33.78 -31.13 -27.01
C THR A 376 32.92 -32.12 -26.18
N GLN A 377 31.72 -31.65 -25.83
CA GLN A 377 30.40 -32.32 -25.65
C GLN A 377 30.29 -33.81 -25.22
N CYS A 378 29.65 -34.08 -24.07
CA CYS A 378 28.22 -34.49 -24.00
C CYS A 378 27.72 -34.89 -22.59
N ARG A 379 26.60 -34.25 -22.19
CA ARG A 379 25.40 -34.82 -21.51
C ARG A 379 25.42 -35.22 -20.01
N LEU A 380 24.82 -34.34 -19.17
CA LEU A 380 23.59 -34.52 -18.34
C LEU A 380 23.63 -33.69 -17.02
N LEU A 381 22.51 -33.01 -16.75
CA LEU A 381 22.18 -31.93 -15.78
C LEU A 381 22.28 -32.28 -14.27
N PRO A 382 22.01 -31.35 -13.31
CA PRO A 382 22.43 -29.94 -13.10
C PRO A 382 23.01 -29.72 -11.66
N PRO A 383 23.46 -28.51 -11.24
CA PRO A 383 22.56 -27.67 -10.42
C PRO A 383 22.73 -26.14 -10.52
N CYS A 384 21.64 -25.44 -10.14
CA CYS A 384 21.52 -24.15 -9.45
C CYS A 384 22.72 -23.19 -9.38
N SER A 385 22.58 -22.02 -10.00
CA SER A 385 22.70 -20.68 -9.36
C SER A 385 22.86 -19.57 -10.43
N LEU A 386 21.75 -18.99 -10.89
CA LEU A 386 21.81 -17.80 -11.74
C LEU A 386 21.79 -16.53 -10.88
N ARG A 387 22.98 -15.95 -10.71
CA ARG A 387 23.16 -14.54 -10.34
C ARG A 387 22.61 -13.67 -11.47
N LEU A 388 21.53 -12.95 -11.22
CA LEU A 388 21.10 -11.85 -12.08
C LEU A 388 22.07 -10.67 -11.89
N ARG A 389 22.94 -10.44 -12.88
CA ARG A 389 23.69 -9.19 -13.04
C ARG A 389 22.77 -8.16 -13.68
N TYR A 390 22.51 -7.05 -12.98
CA TYR A 390 21.98 -5.85 -13.62
C TYR A 390 23.08 -5.17 -14.47
N PRO A 391 22.79 -4.67 -15.68
CA PRO A 391 23.76 -3.91 -16.44
C PRO A 391 23.98 -2.52 -15.80
N ARG A 392 25.25 -2.18 -15.59
CA ARG A 392 25.71 -0.82 -15.23
C ARG A 392 25.36 0.13 -16.39
N ILE A 393 24.48 1.09 -16.15
CA ILE A 393 24.31 2.25 -17.03
C ILE A 393 25.35 3.28 -16.63
N THR A 394 26.53 3.23 -17.27
CA THR A 394 27.46 4.36 -17.32
C THR A 394 27.18 5.13 -18.60
N GLY A 395 26.42 6.21 -18.50
CA GLY A 395 26.12 7.11 -19.61
C GLY A 395 26.03 8.54 -19.11
N ARG A 396 27.12 9.30 -19.29
CA ARG A 396 27.13 10.77 -19.21
C ARG A 396 26.06 11.31 -20.17
N MET A 397 25.04 12.00 -19.66
CA MET A 397 24.18 12.83 -20.50
C MET A 397 24.90 14.16 -20.81
N PRO A 398 24.90 14.63 -22.06
CA PRO A 398 25.39 15.97 -22.39
C PRO A 398 24.32 17.03 -22.10
N VAL A 399 24.78 18.16 -21.58
CA VAL A 399 24.02 19.39 -21.35
C VAL A 399 23.68 20.02 -22.70
N PRO A 400 22.43 20.46 -22.97
CA PRO A 400 22.17 21.27 -24.15
C PRO A 400 22.57 22.73 -23.90
N LEU A 401 23.54 23.19 -24.68
CA LEU A 401 23.90 24.60 -24.86
C LEU A 401 22.74 25.37 -25.48
N ALA A 402 22.32 26.42 -24.79
CA ALA A 402 21.46 27.45 -25.35
C ALA A 402 22.24 28.24 -26.41
N HIS A 403 21.79 28.21 -27.65
CA HIS A 403 22.19 29.17 -28.67
C HIS A 403 21.04 30.12 -28.95
N ALA A 404 21.25 31.38 -28.56
CA ALA A 404 20.54 32.54 -29.08
C ALA A 404 21.12 32.90 -30.46
N CYS A 405 20.25 33.17 -31.45
CA CYS A 405 20.24 34.43 -32.20
C CYS A 405 19.28 34.39 -33.40
N ARG A 406 18.46 35.47 -33.46
CA ARG A 406 17.86 36.19 -34.60
C ARG A 406 16.80 35.50 -35.45
#